data_AF-W1YB63-F1
#
_entry.id   AF-W1YB63-F1
#
_cell.length_a   1.000
_cell.length_b   1.000
_cell.length_c   1.000
_cell.angle_alpha   90.00
_cell.angle_beta   90.00
_cell.angle_gamma   90.00
#
_symmetry.space_group_name_H-M   'P 1'
#
loop_
_entity.id
_entity.type
_entity.pdbx_description
1 polymer ?
#
loop_
_entity_poly.entity_id
_entity_poly.type
_entity_poly.pdbx_seq_one_letter_code
_entity_poly.pdbx_strand_id
1 'polypeptide(L)'
;GNIAGIAIAVVLGGPGAIFWMWVIALIGAATGFIESTLAQIYKEPIAKGGFYGGPAYYIRYGLNNKALSVLFAILISITYGWIYNSVQ
;
A
#
# COMPACT_ATOMS: atom_id res chain seq x y z
N GLY A 1 -12.20 9.98 4.36
CA GLY A 1 -12.26 8.58 4.84
C GLY A 1 -12.14 8.41 6.36
N ASN A 2 -11.19 9.06 7.04
CA ASN A 2 -10.76 8.63 8.39
C ASN A 2 -11.86 8.65 9.48
N ILE A 3 -12.62 9.74 9.64
CA ILE A 3 -13.63 9.83 10.72
C ILE A 3 -14.93 9.08 10.37
N ALA A 4 -15.39 9.20 9.13
CA ALA A 4 -16.61 8.53 8.66
C ALA A 4 -16.48 6.99 8.71
N GLY A 5 -15.32 6.45 8.33
CA GLY A 5 -15.05 5.01 8.43
C GLY A 5 -15.02 4.51 9.88
N ILE A 6 -14.42 5.28 10.79
CA ILE A 6 -14.39 4.94 12.22
C ILE A 6 -15.82 4.95 12.80
N ALA A 7 -16.62 5.97 12.47
CA ALA A 7 -17.99 6.08 12.95
C ALA A 7 -18.85 4.89 12.50
N ILE A 8 -18.78 4.50 11.22
CA ILE A 8 -19.52 3.35 10.68
C ILE A 8 -19.07 2.05 11.36
N ALA A 9 -17.76 1.85 11.54
CA ALA A 9 -17.22 0.63 12.13
C ALA A 9 -17.62 0.47 13.61
N VAL A 10 -17.66 1.55 14.39
CA VAL A 10 -18.09 1.50 15.79
C VAL A 10 -19.60 1.30 15.91
N VAL A 11 -20.40 1.96 15.05
CA VAL A 11 -21.87 1.81 15.06
C VAL A 11 -22.29 0.40 14.67
N LEU A 12 -21.63 -0.21 13.67
CA LEU A 12 -21.98 -1.55 13.18
C LEU A 12 -21.31 -2.68 13.98
N GLY A 13 -20.06 -2.49 14.43
CA GLY A 13 -19.27 -3.52 15.10
C GLY A 13 -19.30 -3.44 16.64
N GLY A 14 -19.92 -2.40 17.20
CA GLY A 14 -19.92 -2.12 18.63
C GLY A 14 -18.56 -1.61 19.16
N PRO A 15 -18.47 -1.30 20.46
CA PRO A 15 -17.27 -0.70 21.06
C PRO A 15 -16.02 -1.59 20.97
N GLY A 16 -16.19 -2.90 20.81
CA GLY A 16 -15.09 -3.86 20.59
C GLY A 16 -14.34 -3.65 19.27
N ALA A 17 -14.90 -2.93 18.30
CA ALA A 17 -14.23 -2.60 17.04
C ALA A 17 -12.95 -1.78 17.24
N ILE A 18 -12.88 -0.97 18.29
CA ILE A 18 -11.72 -0.12 18.59
C ILE A 18 -10.47 -0.97 18.89
N PHE A 19 -10.64 -2.07 19.63
CA PHE A 19 -9.54 -3.00 19.90
C PHE A 19 -8.95 -3.56 18.60
N TRP A 20 -9.81 -4.00 17.68
CA TRP A 20 -9.39 -4.53 16.39
C TRP A 20 -8.76 -3.47 15.48
N MET A 21 -9.23 -2.22 15.53
CA MET A 21 -8.60 -1.11 14.83
C MET A 21 -7.14 -0.90 15.27
N TRP A 22 -6.86 -0.96 16.57
CA TRP A 22 -5.49 -0.84 17.07
C TRP A 22 -4.60 -2.01 16.63
N VAL A 23 -5.14 -3.24 16.66
CA VAL A 23 -4.41 -4.43 16.18
C VAL A 23 -4.03 -4.28 14.70
N ILE A 24 -4.99 -3.91 13.85
CA ILE A 24 -4.75 -3.71 12.42
C ILE A 24 -3.81 -2.52 12.18
N ALA A 25 -3.91 -1.44 12.96
CA ALA A 25 -3.00 -0.31 12.86
C ALA A 25 -1.55 -0.71 13.16
N LEU A 26 -1.33 -1.55 14.19
CA LEU A 26 -0.01 -2.04 14.56
C LEU A 26 0.59 -2.92 13.45
N ILE A 27 -0.19 -3.86 12.94
CA ILE A 27 0.21 -4.73 11.84
C ILE A 27 0.45 -3.93 10.56
N GLY A 28 -0.43 -2.98 10.25
CA GLY A 28 -0.32 -2.10 9.08
C GLY A 28 0.92 -1.22 9.14
N ALA A 29 1.27 -0.70 10.32
CA ALA A 29 2.50 0.06 10.52
C ALA A 29 3.76 -0.80 10.28
N ALA A 30 3.77 -2.03 10.78
CA ALA A 30 4.88 -2.96 10.55
C ALA A 30 5.04 -3.30 9.06
N THR A 31 3.94 -3.63 8.37
CA THR A 31 3.96 -3.92 6.93
C THR A 31 4.40 -2.70 6.12
N GLY A 32 3.84 -1.52 6.40
CA GLY A 32 4.21 -0.29 5.69
C GLY A 32 5.68 0.11 5.90
N PHE A 33 6.24 -0.19 7.07
CA PHE A 33 7.67 -0.01 7.34
C PHE A 33 8.52 -0.94 6.48
N ILE A 34 8.15 -2.22 6.38
CA ILE A 34 8.86 -3.19 5.53
C ILE A 34 8.77 -2.77 4.06
N GLU A 35 7.60 -2.36 3.57
CA GLU A 35 7.43 -1.90 2.19
C GLU A 35 8.27 -0.67 1.87
N SER A 36 8.30 0.30 2.79
CA SER A 36 9.14 1.50 2.66
C SER A 36 10.63 1.14 2.63
N THR A 37 11.04 0.20 3.46
CA THR A 37 12.42 -0.30 3.50
C THR A 37 12.80 -1.00 2.20
N LEU A 38 11.96 -1.92 1.69
CA LEU A 38 12.18 -2.59 0.41
C LEU A 38 12.22 -1.60 -0.76
N ALA A 39 11.33 -0.60 -0.76
CA ALA A 39 11.33 0.43 -1.79
C ALA A 39 12.64 1.25 -1.81
N GLN A 40 13.29 1.45 -0.66
CA GLN A 40 14.59 2.12 -0.58
C GLN A 40 15.75 1.22 -1.02
N ILE A 41 15.71 -0.08 -0.71
CA ILE A 41 16.77 -1.05 -1.06
C ILE A 41 16.77 -1.32 -2.58
N TYR A 42 15.60 -1.50 -3.18
CA TYR A 42 15.44 -1.85 -4.59
C TYR A 42 15.22 -0.64 -5.50
N LYS A 43 15.58 0.57 -5.04
CA LYS A 43 15.50 1.78 -5.87
C LYS A 43 16.58 1.74 -6.95
N GLU A 44 16.21 2.05 -8.19
CA GLU A 44 17.16 2.13 -9.30
C GLU A 44 17.40 3.58 -9.71
N PRO A 45 18.68 4.03 -9.79
CA PRO A 45 19.00 5.37 -10.24
C PRO A 45 18.75 5.52 -11.75
N ILE A 46 18.13 6.64 -12.12
CA ILE A 46 17.85 7.02 -13.50
C ILE A 46 18.99 7.92 -13.98
N ALA A 47 19.44 7.71 -15.22
CA ALA A 47 20.49 8.49 -15.88
C ALA A 47 20.23 10.02 -15.96
N LYS A 48 19.01 10.48 -15.67
CA LYS A 48 18.60 11.90 -15.68
C LYS A 48 18.34 12.49 -14.27
N GLY A 49 18.78 11.82 -13.20
CA GLY A 49 18.74 12.39 -11.85
C GLY A 49 17.47 12.11 -11.04
N GLY A 50 16.95 10.88 -11.10
CA GLY A 50 15.82 10.43 -10.29
C GLY A 50 15.98 8.97 -9.85
N PHE A 51 15.02 8.46 -9.08
CA PHE A 51 14.98 7.04 -8.69
C PHE A 51 13.62 6.46 -9.07
N TYR A 52 13.62 5.35 -9.80
CA TYR A 52 12.42 4.51 -9.91
C TYR A 52 12.43 3.52 -8.74
N GLY A 53 11.27 3.38 -8.11
CA GLY A 53 11.12 2.50 -6.96
C GLY A 53 9.66 2.17 -6.72
N GLY A 54 9.41 1.55 -5.58
CA GLY A 54 8.09 1.12 -5.16
C GLY A 54 7.84 -0.38 -5.38
N PRO A 55 6.61 -0.83 -5.10
CA PRO A 55 6.31 -2.25 -4.99
C PRO A 55 6.57 -3.08 -6.23
N ALA A 56 6.26 -2.53 -7.40
CA ALA A 56 6.53 -3.20 -8.66
C ALA A 56 8.03 -3.46 -8.86
N TYR A 57 8.91 -2.58 -8.37
CA TYR A 57 10.36 -2.69 -8.53
C TYR A 57 10.94 -3.76 -7.59
N TYR A 58 10.57 -3.79 -6.30
CA TYR A 58 11.05 -4.86 -5.42
C TYR A 58 10.45 -6.23 -5.76
N ILE A 59 9.25 -6.32 -6.34
CA ILE A 59 8.71 -7.61 -6.86
C ILE A 59 9.51 -8.07 -8.08
N ARG A 60 9.89 -7.14 -8.95
CA ARG A 60 10.68 -7.41 -10.15
C ARG A 60 12.09 -7.88 -9.82
N TYR A 61 12.76 -7.24 -8.86
CA TYR A 61 14.17 -7.48 -8.54
C TYR A 61 14.40 -8.39 -7.34
N GLY A 62 13.56 -8.31 -6.30
CA GLY A 62 13.65 -9.17 -5.11
C GLY A 62 13.03 -10.55 -5.31
N LEU A 63 11.87 -10.63 -5.98
CA LEU A 63 11.16 -11.90 -6.23
C LEU A 63 11.44 -12.48 -7.62
N ASN A 64 12.16 -11.75 -8.47
CA ASN A 64 12.49 -12.09 -9.87
C ASN A 64 11.25 -12.48 -10.73
N ASN A 65 10.06 -11.99 -10.38
CA ASN A 65 8.83 -12.35 -11.07
C ASN A 65 8.27 -11.16 -11.87
N LYS A 66 8.53 -11.15 -13.19
CA LYS A 66 8.06 -10.10 -14.10
C LYS A 66 6.54 -10.04 -14.20
N ALA A 67 5.89 -11.20 -14.21
CA ALA A 67 4.45 -11.28 -14.42
C ALA A 67 3.72 -10.64 -13.23
N LEU A 68 4.18 -10.93 -12.01
CA LEU A 68 3.60 -10.35 -10.80
C LEU A 68 3.86 -8.84 -10.69
N SER A 69 5.03 -8.35 -11.12
CA SER A 69 5.32 -6.91 -11.08
C SER A 69 4.42 -6.12 -12.04
N VAL A 70 4.19 -6.65 -13.25
CA VAL A 70 3.32 -6.03 -14.25
C VAL A 70 1.87 -6.08 -13.80
N LEU A 71 1.41 -7.21 -13.27
CA LEU A 71 0.07 -7.34 -12.71
C LEU A 71 -0.16 -6.32 -11.58
N PHE A 72 0.79 -6.21 -10.65
CA PHE A 72 0.71 -5.26 -9.54
C PHE A 72 0.68 -3.82 -10.04
N ALA A 73 1.51 -3.47 -11.03
CA ALA A 73 1.54 -2.14 -11.63
C ALA A 73 0.20 -1.77 -12.29
N ILE A 74 -0.43 -2.71 -13.01
CA ILE A 74 -1.75 -2.48 -13.63
C ILE A 74 -2.82 -2.29 -12.55
N LEU A 75 -2.85 -3.16 -11.54
CA LEU A 75 -3.84 -3.10 -10.45
C LEU A 75 -3.74 -1.79 -9.68
N ILE A 76 -2.53 -1.36 -9.31
CA ILE A 76 -2.34 -0.12 -8.55
C ILE A 76 -2.68 1.12 -9.40
N SER A 77 -2.36 1.10 -10.71
CA SER A 77 -2.76 2.17 -11.63
C SER A 77 -4.27 2.30 -11.78
N ILE A 78 -5.01 1.19 -11.89
CA ILE A 78 -6.48 1.22 -11.95
C ILE A 78 -7.07 1.69 -10.61
N THR A 79 -6.53 1.18 -9.49
CA THR A 79 -7.01 1.50 -8.14
C THR A 79 -6.87 2.99 -7.84
N TYR A 80 -5.68 3.56 -8.05
CA TYR A 80 -5.46 4.99 -7.79
C TYR A 80 -6.02 5.89 -8.90
N GLY A 81 -5.99 5.45 -10.16
CA GLY A 81 -6.49 6.25 -11.27
C GLY A 81 -8.01 6.41 -11.22
N TRP A 82 -8.74 5.33 -10.93
CA TRP A 82 -10.20 5.30 -11.08
C TRP A 82 -10.94 5.23 -9.75
N ILE A 83 -10.58 4.26 -8.90
CA ILE A 83 -11.32 4.00 -7.66
C ILE A 83 -11.11 5.15 -6.67
N TYR A 84 -9.86 5.59 -6.48
CA TYR A 84 -9.57 6.66 -5.54
C TYR A 84 -10.23 7.99 -5.93
N ASN A 85 -10.23 8.35 -7.22
CA ASN A 85 -10.96 9.53 -7.73
C ASN A 85 -12.49 9.42 -7.58
N SER A 86 -13.05 8.20 -7.62
CA SER A 86 -14.51 8.00 -7.50
C SER A 86 -15.02 7.97 -6.05
N VAL A 87 -14.14 7.63 -5.10
CA VAL A 87 -14.47 7.42 -3.67
C VAL A 87 -14.12 8.64 -2.81
N GLN A 88 -13.20 9.48 -3.27
CA GLN A 88 -12.82 10.74 -2.61
C GLN A 88 -13.91 11.80 -2.77
#